data_AF-A0A1H2I3H2-F1
#
_entry.id   AF-A0A1H2I3H2-F1
#
_cell.length_a   1.000
_cell.length_b   1.000
_cell.length_c   1.000
_cell.angle_alpha   90.00
_cell.angle_beta   90.00
_cell.angle_gamma   90.00
#
_symmetry.space_group_name_H-M   'P 1'
#
loop_
_entity.id
_entity.type
_entity.pdbx_description
1 polymer ?
#
loop_
_entity_poly.entity_id
_entity_poly.type
_entity_poly.pdbx_seq_one_letter_code
_entity_poly.pdbx_strand_id
1 'polypeptide(L)'
;MSAFTDQLQADLDSVFFNTDEFAQTVVYTPKATGVGTSIAALVDYGVQDNNGHGKKGDGYTWTVVCQRNLRSAFDHGRTRDVVTVEFKASDVPDPHYLDTIEIDGAVWTVTEVYDA
;
A
#
# COMPACT_ATOMS: atom_id res chain seq x y z
N MET A 1 32.00 13.93 -0.78
CA MET A 1 31.50 12.97 -1.78
C MET A 1 30.11 12.43 -1.38
N SER A 2 29.15 13.27 -0.94
CA SER A 2 27.74 12.84 -0.74
C SER A 2 26.78 13.45 -1.77
N ALA A 3 27.10 14.64 -2.28
CA ALA A 3 26.21 15.39 -3.18
C ALA A 3 25.77 14.64 -4.44
N PHE A 4 26.61 13.77 -5.01
CA PHE A 4 26.23 13.00 -6.20
C PHE A 4 25.19 11.92 -5.90
N THR A 5 25.36 11.23 -4.77
CA THR A 5 24.44 10.18 -4.32
C THR A 5 23.11 10.78 -3.87
N ASP A 6 23.16 11.91 -3.16
CA ASP A 6 21.96 12.64 -2.72
C ASP A 6 21.17 13.20 -3.92
N GLN A 7 21.87 13.68 -4.96
CA GLN A 7 21.25 14.18 -6.20
C GLN A 7 20.65 13.03 -7.03
N LEU A 8 21.33 11.88 -7.11
CA LEU A 8 20.80 10.69 -7.77
C LEU A 8 19.52 10.18 -7.11
N GLN A 9 19.45 10.20 -5.77
CA GLN A 9 18.24 9.84 -5.05
C GLN A 9 17.09 10.80 -5.37
N ALA A 10 17.34 12.11 -5.31
CA ALA A 10 16.34 13.12 -5.63
C ALA A 10 15.84 13.02 -7.08
N ASP A 11 16.73 12.72 -8.03
CA ASP A 11 16.36 12.54 -9.44
C ASP A 11 15.59 11.22 -9.68
N LEU A 12 15.91 10.14 -8.94
CA LEU A 12 15.15 8.89 -8.96
C LEU A 12 13.73 9.10 -8.40
N ASP A 13 13.59 9.84 -7.30
CA ASP A 13 12.31 10.17 -6.66
C ASP A 13 11.45 11.10 -7.53
N SER A 14 12.10 11.93 -8.36
CA SER A 14 11.49 12.95 -9.22
C SER A 14 11.07 12.41 -10.60
N VAL A 15 11.90 11.54 -11.22
CA VAL A 15 11.79 11.23 -12.66
C VAL A 15 11.53 9.76 -12.97
N PHE A 16 12.13 8.82 -12.22
CA PHE A 16 12.06 7.39 -12.56
C PHE A 16 11.04 6.60 -11.74
N PHE A 17 10.73 7.05 -10.51
CA PHE A 17 9.65 6.53 -9.67
C PHE A 17 8.54 7.57 -9.46
N ASN A 18 8.23 8.33 -10.51
CA ASN A 18 6.95 9.03 -10.56
C ASN A 18 5.87 8.00 -10.91
N THR A 19 5.70 7.02 -10.03
CA THR A 19 4.62 6.03 -10.08
C THR A 19 3.26 6.70 -9.98
N ASP A 20 3.17 8.02 -9.69
CA ASP A 20 1.94 8.82 -9.68
C ASP A 20 1.10 8.72 -10.96
N GLU A 21 1.68 8.40 -12.13
CA GLU A 21 0.87 8.18 -13.35
C GLU A 21 0.09 6.85 -13.33
N PHE A 22 0.57 5.85 -12.58
CA PHE A 22 -0.05 4.54 -12.40
C PHE A 22 -0.61 4.33 -10.98
N ALA A 23 -0.23 5.19 -10.05
CA ALA A 23 -0.67 5.19 -8.67
C ALA A 23 -1.95 6.00 -8.57
N GLN A 24 -2.92 5.41 -7.87
CA GLN A 24 -4.16 6.10 -7.55
C GLN A 24 -4.06 6.70 -6.16
N THR A 25 -4.77 7.82 -5.97
CA THR A 25 -4.87 8.44 -4.65
C THR A 25 -5.76 7.57 -3.76
N VAL A 26 -5.21 7.09 -2.65
CA VAL A 26 -5.93 6.33 -1.61
C VAL A 26 -5.87 7.09 -0.29
N VAL A 27 -6.80 6.80 0.62
CA VAL A 27 -6.77 7.40 1.97
C VAL A 27 -6.27 6.36 2.96
N TYR A 28 -5.06 6.54 3.45
CA TYR A 28 -4.49 5.72 4.52
C TYR A 28 -4.91 6.28 5.87
N THR A 29 -5.51 5.45 6.72
CA THR A 29 -5.93 5.83 8.07
C THR A 29 -5.27 4.90 9.08
N PRO A 30 -4.28 5.37 9.85
CA PRO A 30 -3.69 4.59 10.93
C PRO A 30 -4.72 4.33 12.01
N LYS A 31 -4.77 3.12 12.56
CA LYS A 31 -5.68 2.77 13.66
C LYS A 31 -5.37 3.55 14.94
N ALA A 32 -4.10 3.88 15.16
CA ALA A 32 -3.66 4.59 16.36
C ALA A 32 -4.18 6.03 16.42
N THR A 33 -4.20 6.74 15.29
CA THR A 33 -4.60 8.14 15.21
C THR A 33 -6.03 8.32 14.70
N GLY A 34 -6.50 7.43 13.82
CA GLY A 34 -7.79 7.51 13.14
C GLY A 34 -7.90 8.67 12.14
N VAL A 35 -6.78 9.34 11.82
CA VAL A 35 -6.75 10.47 10.89
C VAL A 35 -6.32 9.96 9.51
N GLY A 36 -7.20 10.12 8.53
CA GLY A 36 -6.92 9.72 7.15
C GLY A 36 -6.01 10.71 6.44
N THR A 37 -4.99 10.19 5.74
CA THR A 37 -4.06 10.94 4.91
C THR A 37 -4.14 10.42 3.48
N SER A 38 -4.26 11.32 2.51
CA SER A 38 -4.21 10.95 1.09
C SER A 38 -2.77 10.67 0.68
N ILE A 39 -2.54 9.49 0.11
CA ILE A 39 -1.24 9.05 -0.40
C ILE A 39 -1.40 8.51 -1.83
N ALA A 40 -0.32 8.56 -2.61
CA ALA A 40 -0.25 7.87 -3.89
C ALA A 40 0.11 6.40 -3.64
N ALA A 41 -0.69 5.47 -4.16
CA ALA A 41 -0.43 4.05 -4.03
C ALA A 41 -0.71 3.27 -5.31
N LEU A 42 0.10 2.25 -5.58
CA LEU A 42 -0.20 1.23 -6.57
C LEU A 42 -1.15 0.22 -5.94
N VAL A 43 -2.26 -0.07 -6.60
CA VAL A 43 -3.29 -0.98 -6.09
C VAL A 43 -3.46 -2.13 -7.07
N ASP A 44 -3.21 -3.35 -6.58
CA ASP A 44 -3.37 -4.57 -7.35
C ASP A 44 -4.50 -5.43 -6.76
N TYR A 45 -5.57 -5.57 -7.55
CA TYR A 45 -6.74 -6.38 -7.25
C TYR A 45 -6.55 -7.78 -7.83
N GLY A 46 -6.31 -8.79 -6.99
CA GLY A 46 -6.02 -10.14 -7.47
C GLY A 46 -6.14 -11.25 -6.44
N VAL A 47 -6.10 -12.49 -6.93
CA VAL A 47 -6.02 -13.70 -6.09
C VAL A 47 -4.60 -13.77 -5.53
N GLN A 48 -4.50 -13.93 -4.21
CA GLN A 48 -3.24 -14.03 -3.48
C GLN A 48 -2.30 -15.03 -4.18
N ASP A 49 -1.31 -14.54 -4.92
CA ASP A 49 -0.24 -15.39 -5.41
C ASP A 49 0.64 -15.66 -4.18
N ASN A 50 0.40 -16.81 -3.52
CA ASN A 50 1.11 -17.25 -2.31
C ASN A 50 2.64 -17.37 -2.47
N ASN A 51 3.17 -17.07 -3.66
CA ASN A 51 4.59 -17.13 -4.00
C ASN A 51 5.24 -15.75 -4.20
N GLY A 52 4.49 -14.66 -4.06
CA GLY A 52 4.99 -13.29 -4.15
C GLY A 52 5.39 -12.67 -2.82
N HIS A 53 5.74 -13.48 -1.80
CA HIS A 53 6.18 -12.96 -0.51
C HIS A 53 7.31 -11.95 -0.74
N GLY A 54 6.99 -10.69 -0.41
CA GLY A 54 7.80 -9.52 -0.67
C GLY A 54 9.26 -9.83 -0.44
N LYS A 55 10.06 -9.67 -1.50
CA LYS A 55 11.48 -9.50 -1.27
C LYS A 55 11.60 -8.30 -0.35
N LYS A 56 12.27 -8.50 0.78
CA LYS A 56 12.79 -7.39 1.58
C LYS A 56 13.56 -6.51 0.62
N GLY A 57 13.11 -5.30 0.37
CA GLY A 57 13.83 -4.38 -0.47
C GLY A 57 14.22 -3.15 0.31
N ASP A 58 14.16 -2.05 -0.40
CA ASP A 58 15.29 -1.14 -0.43
C ASP A 58 15.18 -0.05 0.65
N GLY A 59 14.15 -0.12 1.51
CA GLY A 59 13.85 0.85 2.58
C GLY A 59 13.09 2.10 2.10
N TYR A 60 12.59 2.08 0.85
CA TYR A 60 11.90 3.21 0.21
C TYR A 60 10.39 3.00 0.03
N THR A 61 9.91 1.76 0.02
CA THR A 61 8.49 1.42 -0.19
C THR A 61 7.98 0.46 0.87
N TRP A 62 6.66 0.47 1.05
CA TRP A 62 5.94 -0.52 1.83
C TRP A 62 4.99 -1.27 0.91
N THR A 63 4.89 -2.59 1.11
CA THR A 63 3.85 -3.42 0.51
C THR A 63 2.94 -3.93 1.60
N VAL A 64 1.65 -3.63 1.53
CA VAL A 64 0.64 -4.11 2.47
C VAL A 64 -0.42 -4.94 1.78
N VAL A 65 -0.87 -6.00 2.45
CA VAL A 65 -2.02 -6.78 2.01
C VAL A 65 -3.22 -6.33 2.81
N CYS A 66 -4.28 -5.94 2.10
CA CYS A 66 -5.53 -5.51 2.71
C CYS A 66 -6.66 -6.48 2.35
N GLN A 67 -7.61 -6.61 3.28
CA GLN A 67 -8.78 -7.45 3.11
C GLN A 67 -10.05 -6.63 3.31
N ARG A 68 -11.06 -6.95 2.49
CA ARG A 68 -12.42 -6.46 2.68
C ARG A 68 -13.37 -7.65 2.80
N ASN A 69 -14.17 -7.65 3.86
CA ASN A 69 -15.24 -8.64 4.00
C ASN A 69 -16.38 -8.25 3.05
N LEU A 70 -16.56 -9.01 1.97
CA LEU A 70 -17.79 -8.92 1.20
C LEU A 70 -18.87 -9.73 1.91
N ARG A 71 -19.96 -9.08 2.28
CA ARG A 71 -21.17 -9.80 2.64
C ARG A 71 -21.87 -10.19 1.34
N SER A 72 -21.57 -11.39 0.85
CA SER A 72 -22.31 -11.94 -0.31
C SER A 72 -23.79 -12.05 0.08
N ALA A 73 -24.66 -11.39 -0.69
CA ALA A 73 -26.11 -11.46 -0.49
C ALA A 73 -26.71 -12.77 -1.05
N PHE A 74 -25.94 -13.52 -1.85
CA PHE A 74 -26.41 -14.68 -2.60
C PHE A 74 -25.76 -16.00 -2.17
N ASP A 75 -24.62 -15.96 -1.49
CA ASP A 75 -23.90 -17.15 -1.07
C ASP A 75 -23.55 -17.04 0.42
N HIS A 76 -23.79 -18.10 1.18
CA HIS A 76 -23.49 -18.16 2.62
C HIS A 76 -21.97 -18.27 2.89
N GLY A 77 -21.15 -18.21 1.84
CA GLY A 77 -19.70 -18.08 1.90
C GLY A 77 -19.25 -16.66 2.24
N ARG A 78 -18.32 -16.52 3.17
CA ARG A 78 -17.55 -15.28 3.35
C ARG A 78 -16.51 -15.21 2.23
N THR A 79 -16.85 -14.61 1.10
CA THR A 79 -15.84 -14.24 0.11
C THR A 79 -15.00 -13.11 0.69
N ARG A 80 -13.68 -13.32 0.80
CA ARG A 80 -12.74 -12.27 1.17
C ARG A 80 -12.15 -11.72 -0.11
N ASP A 81 -12.34 -10.44 -0.35
CA ASP A 81 -11.53 -9.76 -1.35
C ASP A 81 -10.18 -9.44 -0.70
N VAL A 82 -9.13 -9.64 -1.47
CA VAL A 82 -7.76 -9.31 -1.10
C VAL A 82 -7.24 -8.29 -2.12
N VAL A 83 -6.49 -7.30 -1.64
CA VAL A 83 -5.83 -6.31 -2.46
C VAL A 83 -4.42 -6.11 -1.93
N THR A 84 -3.45 -5.96 -2.82
CA THR A 84 -2.08 -5.57 -2.47
C THR A 84 -1.93 -4.09 -2.76
N VAL A 85 -1.40 -3.35 -1.81
CA VAL A 85 -1.19 -1.91 -1.92
C VAL A 85 0.28 -1.61 -1.68
N GLU A 86 0.92 -0.93 -2.61
CA GLU A 86 2.30 -0.47 -2.51
C GLU A 86 2.35 1.06 -2.46
N PHE A 87 3.09 1.62 -1.51
CA PHE A 87 3.25 3.07 -1.33
C PHE A 87 4.64 3.44 -0.79
N LYS A 88 4.98 4.73 -0.86
CA LYS A 88 6.28 5.24 -0.38
C LYS A 88 6.37 5.20 1.15
N ALA A 89 7.51 4.77 1.67
CA ALA A 89 7.80 4.78 3.10
C ALA A 89 7.86 6.19 3.70
N SER A 90 8.12 7.21 2.88
CA SER A 90 8.07 8.61 3.31
C SER A 90 6.66 9.09 3.67
N ASP A 91 5.63 8.54 3.03
CA ASP A 91 4.24 8.99 3.18
C ASP A 91 3.58 8.32 4.39
N VAL A 92 3.94 7.06 4.63
CA VAL A 92 3.51 6.28 5.79
C VAL A 92 4.75 5.60 6.38
N PRO A 93 5.39 6.18 7.41
CA PRO A 93 6.65 5.67 7.93
C PRO A 93 6.51 4.37 8.71
N ASP A 94 5.33 4.08 9.23
CA ASP A 94 5.11 2.93 10.13
C ASP A 94 3.74 2.28 9.92
N PRO A 95 3.49 1.64 8.76
CA PRO A 95 2.22 0.98 8.50
C PRO A 95 2.00 -0.22 9.42
N HIS A 96 0.77 -0.40 9.90
CA HIS A 96 0.48 -1.37 10.95
C HIS A 96 -0.76 -2.24 10.66
N TYR A 97 -0.76 -3.42 11.28
CA TYR A 97 -1.90 -4.33 11.26
C TYR A 97 -3.17 -3.64 11.80
N LEU A 98 -4.29 -3.80 11.08
CA LEU A 98 -5.59 -3.15 11.31
C LEU A 98 -5.68 -1.67 10.98
N ASP A 99 -4.65 -1.07 10.39
CA ASP A 99 -4.83 0.19 9.69
C ASP A 99 -5.81 0.01 8.52
N THR A 100 -6.39 1.09 8.05
CA THR A 100 -7.40 1.03 6.97
C THR A 100 -7.00 1.88 5.80
N ILE A 101 -7.27 1.37 4.59
CA ILE A 101 -7.03 2.08 3.34
C ILE A 101 -8.37 2.21 2.62
N GLU A 102 -8.76 3.44 2.32
CA GLU A 102 -9.89 3.72 1.44
C GLU A 102 -9.42 3.75 -0.01
N ILE A 103 -10.00 2.87 -0.83
CA ILE A 103 -9.69 2.70 -2.24
C ILE A 103 -11.01 2.71 -2.99
N ASP A 104 -11.18 3.64 -3.94
CA ASP A 104 -12.42 3.78 -4.73
C ASP A 104 -13.70 3.88 -3.87
N GLY A 105 -13.61 4.52 -2.69
CA GLY A 105 -14.73 4.66 -1.75
C GLY A 105 -15.02 3.42 -0.90
N ALA A 106 -14.22 2.36 -1.01
CA ALA A 106 -14.31 1.17 -0.19
C ALA A 106 -13.20 1.13 0.86
N VAL A 107 -13.55 0.77 2.09
CA VAL A 107 -12.59 0.61 3.18
C VAL A 107 -12.04 -0.81 3.19
N TRP A 108 -10.72 -0.92 3.15
CA TRP A 108 -9.95 -2.15 3.25
C TRP A 108 -9.13 -2.15 4.53
N THR A 109 -9.01 -3.30 5.19
CA THR A 109 -8.24 -3.42 6.43
C THR A 109 -6.90 -4.09 6.15
N VAL A 110 -5.80 -3.47 6.58
CA VAL A 110 -4.45 -4.02 6.50
C VAL A 110 -4.37 -5.28 7.36
N THR A 111 -4.01 -6.40 6.74
CA THR A 111 -3.84 -7.69 7.42
C THR A 111 -2.39 -8.15 7.46
N GLU A 112 -1.57 -7.72 6.51
CA GLU A 112 -0.15 -8.04 6.46
C GLU A 112 0.63 -6.81 6.00
N VAL A 113 1.81 -6.62 6.58
CA VAL A 113 2.73 -5.53 6.25
C VAL A 113 4.07 -6.16 5.92
N TYR A 114 4.57 -5.86 4.73
CA TYR A 114 5.87 -6.30 4.24
C TYR A 114 6.74 -5.08 4.03
N ASP A 115 7.89 -5.08 4.71
CA ASP A 115 9.00 -4.17 4.42
C ASP A 115 9.52 -4.54 3.04
N ALA A 116 9.25 -3.65 2.07
CA ALA A 116 9.51 -3.88 0.67
C ALA A 116 10.87 -3.34 0.27
#